data_AF-A0A450V8K5-F1
#
_entry.id   AF-A0A450V8K5-F1
#
_cell.length_a   1.000
_cell.length_b   1.000
_cell.length_c   1.000
_cell.angle_alpha   90.00
_cell.angle_beta   90.00
_cell.angle_gamma   90.00
#
_symmetry.space_group_name_H-M   'P 1'
#
loop_
_entity.id
_entity.type
_entity.pdbx_description
1 polymer ?
#
loop_
_entity_poly.entity_id
_entity_poly.type
_entity_poly.pdbx_seq_one_letter_code
_entity_poly.pdbx_strand_id
1 'polypeptide(L)'
;AVNQTPHKLYLFIDEYDNFANEVLAAQLQGQDRYATLVHGEGILKTIFKAIKALSSGQGIDRVFITGVSPVVMSDISSGYNVARNISLISGYHDLCGFHEHEIAEALAQIGLECDLPDARVQEALAMMRTFYNGYRFGYGSNDSPLLYNPTLALYFFQNYQEECAYPRDILDDNLAMDRNRIEYIARLPHGQELVTKALDPNEPLLIEQLAKRFGVQDMLTATRDQSFLASLMYYLGVLTIADSGDAMGRLTL
;
A
#
# COMPACT_ATOMS: atom_id res chain seq x y z
N ALA A 1 24.19 -20.67 17.93
CA ALA A 1 23.07 -20.19 18.75
C ALA A 1 21.72 -20.73 18.24
N VAL A 2 21.14 -20.22 17.15
CA VAL A 2 19.80 -20.66 16.69
C VAL A 2 19.73 -22.14 16.32
N ASN A 3 20.71 -22.64 15.54
CA ASN A 3 20.82 -24.07 15.17
C ASN A 3 21.02 -25.03 16.35
N GLN A 4 21.27 -24.50 17.56
CA GLN A 4 21.41 -25.29 18.80
C GLN A 4 20.10 -25.34 19.59
N THR A 5 19.03 -24.74 19.09
CA THR A 5 17.70 -24.74 19.69
C THR A 5 16.68 -25.41 18.76
N PRO A 6 15.57 -25.96 19.27
CA PRO A 6 14.49 -26.46 18.42
C PRO A 6 13.66 -25.33 17.78
N HIS A 7 13.97 -24.07 18.08
CA HIS A 7 13.21 -22.92 17.63
C HIS A 7 13.70 -22.44 16.27
N LYS A 8 12.74 -22.01 15.45
CA LYS A 8 12.99 -21.41 14.14
C LYS A 8 13.04 -19.88 14.27
N LEU A 9 14.01 -19.24 13.63
CA LEU A 9 14.10 -17.79 13.59
C LEU A 9 13.39 -17.25 12.35
N TYR A 10 12.48 -16.30 12.56
CA TYR A 10 11.72 -15.61 11.54
C TYR A 10 12.15 -14.15 11.56
N LEU A 11 12.49 -13.60 10.39
CA LEU A 11 12.85 -12.19 10.24
C LEU A 11 11.70 -11.44 9.56
N PHE A 12 11.18 -10.43 10.24
CA PHE A 12 10.21 -9.48 9.70
C PHE A 12 10.91 -8.14 9.46
N ILE A 13 10.78 -7.61 8.25
CA ILE A 13 11.33 -6.30 7.88
C ILE A 13 10.16 -5.46 7.41
N ASP A 14 9.88 -4.39 8.14
CA ASP A 14 8.87 -3.43 7.74
C ASP A 14 9.50 -2.23 7.03
N GLU A 15 8.69 -1.56 6.20
CA GLU A 15 9.05 -0.40 5.40
C GLU A 15 10.40 -0.51 4.67
N TYR A 16 10.65 -1.67 4.04
CA TYR A 16 11.96 -1.92 3.40
C TYR A 16 12.31 -0.89 2.31
N ASP A 17 11.29 -0.21 1.75
CA ASP A 17 11.36 0.79 0.70
C ASP A 17 11.37 2.24 1.20
N ASN A 18 11.32 2.48 2.51
CA ASN A 18 11.22 3.84 3.07
C ASN A 18 12.32 4.78 2.56
N PHE A 19 13.56 4.29 2.48
CA PHE A 19 14.68 5.08 1.97
C PHE A 19 14.49 5.52 0.51
N ALA A 20 13.80 4.71 -0.30
CA ALA A 20 13.49 5.07 -1.68
C ALA A 20 12.41 6.15 -1.73
N ASN A 21 11.41 6.05 -0.84
CA ASN A 21 10.39 7.08 -0.68
C ASN A 21 11.01 8.43 -0.26
N GLU A 22 11.97 8.44 0.69
CA GLU A 22 12.71 9.65 1.08
C GLU A 22 13.51 10.25 -0.08
N VAL A 23 14.20 9.41 -0.86
CA VAL A 23 14.98 9.84 -2.03
C VAL A 23 14.08 10.45 -3.09
N LEU A 24 12.91 9.87 -3.34
CA LEU A 24 11.93 10.38 -4.31
C LEU A 24 11.42 11.76 -3.91
N ALA A 25 11.18 11.99 -2.62
CA ALA A 25 10.74 13.27 -2.08
C ALA A 25 11.82 14.37 -2.16
N ALA A 26 13.10 14.02 -1.98
CA ALA A 26 14.22 14.95 -1.84
C ALA A 26 14.81 15.44 -3.19
N GLN A 27 13.98 15.80 -4.18
CA GLN A 27 14.37 16.18 -5.56
C GLN A 27 15.81 16.75 -5.72
N LEU A 28 16.56 16.16 -6.67
CA LEU A 28 17.91 16.51 -7.14
C LEU A 28 19.09 16.27 -6.18
N GLN A 29 18.94 16.35 -4.84
CA GLN A 29 20.04 16.01 -3.90
C GLN A 29 19.99 14.57 -3.37
N GLY A 30 18.85 13.88 -3.50
CA GLY A 30 18.69 12.48 -3.08
C GLY A 30 19.37 11.45 -3.98
N GLN A 31 19.77 11.81 -5.20
CA GLN A 31 20.31 10.86 -6.21
C GLN A 31 21.63 10.23 -5.78
N ASP A 32 22.61 11.05 -5.34
CA ASP A 32 23.90 10.57 -4.86
C ASP A 32 23.74 9.71 -3.59
N ARG A 33 22.77 10.07 -2.74
CA ARG A 33 22.47 9.34 -1.50
C ARG A 33 21.85 7.97 -1.79
N TYR A 34 20.93 7.87 -2.74
CA TYR A 34 20.39 6.58 -3.18
C TYR A 34 21.44 5.70 -3.85
N ALA A 35 22.22 6.28 -4.77
CA ALA A 35 23.29 5.57 -5.45
C ALA A 35 24.27 4.96 -4.44
N THR A 36 24.61 5.68 -3.37
CA THR A 36 25.48 5.21 -2.30
C THR A 36 24.86 4.07 -1.48
N LEU A 37 23.53 4.08 -1.27
CA LEU A 37 22.83 3.06 -0.49
C LEU A 37 22.63 1.74 -1.25
N VAL A 38 22.48 1.80 -2.57
CA VAL A 38 22.01 0.66 -3.38
C VAL A 38 23.04 0.17 -4.42
N HIS A 39 23.88 1.04 -4.99
CA HIS A 39 24.92 0.63 -5.95
C HIS A 39 26.17 0.07 -5.26
N GLY A 40 26.95 -0.74 -5.99
CA GLY A 40 28.21 -1.31 -5.49
C GLY A 40 28.03 -2.26 -4.29
N GLU A 41 28.66 -1.91 -3.16
CA GLU A 41 28.56 -2.55 -1.83
C GLU A 41 27.75 -1.67 -0.84
N GLY A 42 26.78 -0.90 -1.35
CA GLY A 42 25.88 -0.10 -0.51
C GLY A 42 25.26 -0.91 0.63
N ILE A 43 25.03 -0.23 1.76
CA ILE A 43 24.67 -0.87 3.04
C ILE A 43 23.45 -1.80 2.93
N LEU A 44 22.43 -1.41 2.15
CA LEU A 44 21.22 -2.21 1.98
C LEU A 44 21.49 -3.50 1.21
N LYS A 45 22.27 -3.42 0.13
CA LYS A 45 22.65 -4.61 -0.64
C LYS A 45 23.47 -5.57 0.22
N THR A 46 24.34 -5.05 1.08
CA THR A 46 25.14 -5.85 2.02
C THR A 46 24.25 -6.55 3.06
N ILE A 47 23.29 -5.83 3.65
CA ILE A 47 22.30 -6.40 4.59
C ILE A 47 21.48 -7.50 3.91
N PHE A 48 20.87 -7.24 2.75
CA PHE A 48 20.04 -8.23 2.06
C PHE A 48 20.86 -9.45 1.58
N LYS A 49 22.12 -9.28 1.16
CA LYS A 49 23.03 -10.40 0.90
C LYS A 49 23.26 -11.26 2.14
N ALA A 50 23.47 -10.64 3.30
CA ALA A 50 23.64 -11.36 4.57
C ALA A 50 22.36 -12.12 4.94
N ILE A 51 21.19 -11.50 4.82
CA ILE A 51 19.89 -12.15 5.07
C ILE A 51 19.68 -13.34 4.12
N LYS A 52 20.03 -13.20 2.83
CA LYS A 52 19.97 -14.29 1.86
C LYS A 52 20.87 -15.47 2.25
N ALA A 53 22.10 -15.20 2.68
CA ALA A 53 23.01 -16.23 3.15
C ALA A 53 22.46 -16.95 4.38
N LEU A 54 21.96 -16.17 5.36
CA LEU A 54 21.38 -16.69 6.60
C LEU A 54 20.10 -17.52 6.38
N SER A 55 19.27 -17.13 5.41
CA SER A 55 18.06 -17.86 5.02
C SER A 55 18.33 -19.11 4.18
N SER A 56 19.56 -19.31 3.71
CA SER A 56 19.99 -20.51 2.97
C SER A 56 20.46 -21.65 3.89
N GLY A 57 19.83 -21.80 5.06
CA GLY A 57 20.14 -22.85 6.05
C GLY A 57 21.17 -22.48 7.12
N GLN A 58 21.51 -21.19 7.24
CA GLN A 58 22.51 -20.70 8.20
C GLN A 58 21.90 -20.01 9.43
N GLY A 59 20.59 -20.10 9.63
CA GLY A 59 19.95 -19.75 10.90
C GLY A 59 18.62 -19.01 10.80
N ILE A 60 18.24 -18.48 9.64
CA ILE A 60 16.91 -17.88 9.42
C ILE A 60 16.05 -18.89 8.64
N ASP A 61 14.86 -19.22 9.14
CA ASP A 61 13.94 -20.18 8.49
C ASP A 61 13.04 -19.47 7.47
N ARG A 62 12.55 -18.27 7.83
CA ARG A 62 11.65 -17.47 7.01
C ARG A 62 11.99 -15.99 7.11
N VAL A 63 11.83 -15.28 6.00
CA VAL A 63 11.90 -13.83 5.93
C VAL A 63 10.59 -13.33 5.33
N PHE A 64 9.96 -12.38 6.00
CA PHE A 64 8.80 -11.67 5.50
C PHE A 64 9.11 -10.17 5.48
N ILE A 65 8.78 -9.53 4.38
CA ILE A 65 9.12 -8.13 4.15
C ILE A 65 7.89 -7.38 3.69
N THR A 66 7.68 -6.20 4.25
CA THR A 66 6.57 -5.29 3.95
C THR A 66 7.10 -3.92 3.57
N GLY A 67 6.36 -3.26 2.69
CA GLY A 67 6.72 -1.98 2.09
C GLY A 67 5.61 -1.56 1.13
N VAL A 68 5.66 -0.31 0.71
CA VAL A 68 4.60 0.31 -0.08
C VAL A 68 4.85 0.08 -1.56
N SER A 69 6.09 0.32 -2.02
CA SER A 69 6.46 0.31 -3.42
C SER A 69 7.46 -0.80 -3.77
N PRO A 70 7.32 -1.49 -4.91
CA PRO A 70 8.32 -2.45 -5.39
C PRO A 70 9.55 -1.75 -6.01
N VAL A 71 9.85 -0.53 -5.58
CA VAL A 71 11.16 0.11 -5.74
C VAL A 71 12.17 -0.77 -5.00
N VAL A 72 13.45 -0.69 -5.35
CA VAL A 72 14.56 -1.35 -4.64
C VAL A 72 14.77 -2.82 -4.98
N MET A 73 13.72 -3.65 -5.12
CA MET A 73 13.91 -5.07 -5.40
C MET A 73 14.59 -5.34 -6.75
N SER A 74 14.38 -4.45 -7.74
CA SER A 74 15.07 -4.51 -9.03
C SER A 74 16.55 -4.18 -8.92
N ASP A 75 16.91 -3.19 -8.10
CA ASP A 75 18.27 -2.66 -8.00
C ASP A 75 19.12 -3.50 -7.01
N ILE A 76 18.48 -4.12 -6.02
CA ILE A 76 19.04 -5.14 -5.12
C ILE A 76 18.99 -6.54 -5.75
N SER A 77 18.42 -6.73 -6.95
CA SER A 77 18.13 -8.06 -7.54
C SER A 77 19.33 -9.03 -7.62
N SER A 78 20.57 -8.55 -7.71
CA SER A 78 21.76 -9.43 -7.61
C SER A 78 22.01 -9.96 -6.19
N GLY A 79 21.59 -9.24 -5.15
CA GLY A 79 21.75 -9.58 -3.73
C GLY A 79 20.59 -10.38 -3.13
N TYR A 80 19.36 -10.25 -3.65
CA TYR A 80 18.15 -10.83 -3.02
C TYR A 80 17.10 -11.41 -3.99
N ASN A 81 17.53 -12.12 -5.04
CA ASN A 81 16.65 -12.77 -6.03
C ASN A 81 15.81 -13.97 -5.51
N VAL A 82 15.76 -14.20 -4.20
CA VAL A 82 15.00 -15.29 -3.57
C VAL A 82 13.61 -14.86 -3.10
N ALA A 83 13.34 -13.55 -3.10
CA ALA A 83 12.06 -13.01 -2.68
C ALA A 83 10.94 -13.34 -3.67
N ARG A 84 9.78 -13.73 -3.12
CA ARG A 84 8.53 -13.92 -3.87
C ARG A 84 7.58 -12.79 -3.50
N ASN A 85 7.20 -11.96 -4.48
CA ASN A 85 6.14 -10.97 -4.29
C ASN A 85 4.79 -11.69 -4.23
N ILE A 86 4.02 -11.42 -3.17
CA ILE A 86 2.68 -12.00 -2.94
C ILE A 86 1.57 -10.95 -2.90
N SER A 87 1.88 -9.66 -3.07
CA SER A 87 0.97 -8.54 -2.83
C SER A 87 -0.28 -8.52 -3.72
N LEU A 88 -0.23 -9.16 -4.90
CA LEU A 88 -1.35 -9.23 -5.84
C LEU A 88 -1.97 -10.63 -5.93
N ILE A 89 -1.53 -11.57 -5.07
CA ILE A 89 -2.11 -12.91 -5.01
C ILE A 89 -3.43 -12.81 -4.26
N SER A 90 -4.51 -13.29 -4.89
CA SER A 90 -5.87 -13.20 -4.36
C SER A 90 -6.04 -13.78 -2.95
N GLY A 91 -5.25 -14.77 -2.54
CA GLY A 91 -5.32 -15.32 -1.19
C GLY A 91 -4.80 -14.40 -0.07
N TYR A 92 -4.28 -13.21 -0.40
CA TYR A 92 -3.76 -12.24 0.57
C TYR A 92 -4.37 -10.84 0.40
N HIS A 93 -5.40 -10.68 -0.44
CA HIS A 93 -5.93 -9.35 -0.77
C HIS A 93 -6.56 -8.63 0.43
N ASP A 94 -7.13 -9.39 1.36
CA ASP A 94 -7.87 -8.92 2.54
C ASP A 94 -7.01 -8.82 3.80
N LEU A 95 -5.70 -9.10 3.71
CA LEU A 95 -4.81 -9.08 4.87
C LEU A 95 -4.70 -7.69 5.52
N CYS A 96 -4.88 -6.62 4.75
CA CYS A 96 -4.61 -5.24 5.15
C CYS A 96 -5.86 -4.34 5.17
N GLY A 97 -7.04 -4.89 5.50
CA GLY A 97 -8.27 -4.11 5.65
C GLY A 97 -9.37 -4.91 6.34
N PHE A 98 -10.53 -4.27 6.53
CA PHE A 98 -11.70 -4.92 7.13
C PHE A 98 -12.78 -5.15 6.09
N HIS A 99 -13.52 -6.24 6.24
CA HIS A 99 -14.77 -6.48 5.53
C HIS A 99 -15.92 -5.71 6.18
N GLU A 100 -16.96 -5.44 5.39
CA GLU A 100 -18.15 -4.72 5.86
C GLU A 100 -18.82 -5.36 7.09
N HIS A 101 -18.85 -6.69 7.15
CA HIS A 101 -19.46 -7.38 8.29
C HIS A 101 -18.67 -7.15 9.59
N GLU A 102 -17.34 -7.11 9.52
CA GLU A 102 -16.49 -6.80 10.68
C GLU A 102 -16.73 -5.37 11.18
N ILE A 103 -16.91 -4.43 10.26
CA ILE A 103 -17.28 -3.05 10.59
C ILE A 103 -18.65 -2.98 11.24
N ALA A 104 -19.64 -3.67 10.66
CA ALA A 104 -21.01 -3.70 11.19
C ALA A 104 -21.07 -4.32 12.59
N GLU A 105 -20.32 -5.39 12.84
CA GLU A 105 -20.24 -6.05 14.14
C GLU A 105 -19.62 -5.12 15.20
N ALA A 106 -18.52 -4.43 14.87
CA ALA A 106 -17.89 -3.46 15.77
C ALA A 106 -18.84 -2.30 16.10
N LEU A 107 -19.51 -1.73 15.10
CA LEU A 107 -20.48 -0.64 15.32
C LEU A 107 -21.68 -1.07 16.15
N ALA A 108 -22.16 -2.31 15.97
CA ALA A 108 -23.25 -2.85 16.77
C ALA A 108 -22.84 -2.98 18.25
N GLN A 109 -21.62 -3.42 18.53
CA GLN A 109 -21.10 -3.48 19.90
C GLN A 109 -21.00 -2.09 20.53
N ILE A 110 -20.43 -1.12 19.82
CA ILE A 110 -20.34 0.27 20.30
C ILE A 110 -21.74 0.86 20.51
N GLY A 111 -22.68 0.60 19.60
CA GLY A 111 -24.06 1.06 19.70
C GLY A 111 -24.77 0.58 20.96
N LEU A 112 -24.53 -0.68 21.36
CA LEU A 112 -25.04 -1.24 22.62
C LEU A 112 -24.39 -0.58 23.85
N GLU A 113 -23.08 -0.36 23.82
CA GLU A 113 -22.34 0.30 24.92
C GLU A 113 -22.81 1.74 25.14
N CYS A 114 -23.12 2.46 24.06
CA CYS A 114 -23.54 3.85 24.06
C CYS A 114 -25.07 4.05 24.12
N ASP A 115 -25.88 2.99 24.22
CA ASP A 115 -27.35 3.03 24.17
C ASP A 115 -27.90 3.81 22.95
N LEU A 116 -27.27 3.60 21.78
CA LEU A 116 -27.65 4.26 20.53
C LEU A 116 -28.79 3.52 19.83
N PRO A 117 -29.77 4.23 19.26
CA PRO A 117 -30.78 3.60 18.42
C PRO A 117 -30.16 2.90 17.20
N ASP A 118 -30.70 1.75 16.79
CA ASP A 118 -30.24 1.00 15.61
C ASP A 118 -30.09 1.87 14.36
N ALA A 119 -31.00 2.85 14.16
CA ALA A 119 -30.94 3.79 13.05
C ALA A 119 -29.63 4.61 13.02
N ARG A 120 -29.07 4.97 14.18
CA ARG A 120 -27.78 5.67 14.29
C ARG A 120 -26.61 4.75 13.95
N VAL A 121 -26.66 3.50 14.38
CA VAL A 121 -25.64 2.49 14.03
C VAL A 121 -25.63 2.23 12.52
N GLN A 122 -26.80 2.15 11.89
CA GLN A 122 -26.91 2.01 10.43
C GLN A 122 -26.43 3.26 9.67
N GLU A 123 -26.69 4.45 10.20
CA GLU A 123 -26.16 5.71 9.64
C GLU A 123 -24.62 5.74 9.75
N ALA A 124 -24.06 5.30 10.88
CA ALA A 124 -22.62 5.17 11.07
C ALA A 124 -21.99 4.22 10.03
N LEU A 125 -22.59 3.04 9.83
CA LEU A 125 -22.13 2.08 8.84
C LEU A 125 -22.19 2.65 7.42
N ALA A 126 -23.28 3.34 7.06
CA ALA A 126 -23.40 4.00 5.77
C ALA A 126 -22.32 5.07 5.55
N MET A 127 -22.00 5.84 6.59
CA MET A 127 -20.93 6.83 6.55
C MET A 127 -19.56 6.18 6.34
N MET A 128 -19.22 5.16 7.13
CA MET A 128 -17.97 4.42 6.97
C MET A 128 -17.89 3.78 5.57
N ARG A 129 -19.00 3.26 5.03
CA ARG A 129 -19.05 2.71 3.66
C ARG A 129 -18.70 3.77 2.62
N THR A 130 -19.19 5.00 2.77
CA THR A 130 -18.93 6.07 1.81
C THR A 130 -17.49 6.57 1.86
N PHE A 131 -16.92 6.71 3.05
CA PHE A 131 -15.61 7.37 3.20
C PHE A 131 -14.43 6.43 3.32
N TYR A 132 -14.63 5.20 3.83
CA TYR A 132 -13.53 4.32 4.23
C TYR A 132 -13.47 3.02 3.46
N ASN A 133 -14.56 2.60 2.81
CA ASN A 133 -14.59 1.44 1.92
C ASN A 133 -14.18 1.81 0.50
N GLY A 134 -13.71 0.83 -0.27
CA GLY A 134 -13.38 1.03 -1.68
C GLY A 134 -12.12 0.30 -2.14
N TYR A 135 -11.33 -0.23 -1.21
CA TYR A 135 -10.00 -0.75 -1.53
C TYR A 135 -10.06 -2.19 -2.05
N ARG A 136 -9.31 -2.43 -3.13
CA ARG A 136 -9.05 -3.74 -3.72
C ARG A 136 -7.56 -3.94 -3.97
N PHE A 137 -6.98 -4.92 -3.29
CA PHE A 137 -5.56 -5.25 -3.42
C PHE A 137 -5.36 -6.57 -4.19
N GLY A 138 -5.36 -6.50 -5.53
CA GLY A 138 -5.09 -7.65 -6.39
C GLY A 138 -6.09 -7.83 -7.53
N TYR A 139 -5.82 -8.81 -8.38
CA TYR A 139 -6.60 -9.11 -9.60
C TYR A 139 -7.77 -10.08 -9.37
N GLY A 140 -8.34 -10.10 -8.16
CA GLY A 140 -9.49 -10.94 -7.85
C GLY A 140 -10.72 -10.54 -8.68
N SER A 141 -11.73 -11.43 -8.74
CA SER A 141 -13.01 -11.13 -9.42
C SER A 141 -13.56 -9.79 -8.95
N ASN A 142 -14.22 -9.03 -9.84
CA ASN A 142 -14.92 -7.79 -9.50
C ASN A 142 -15.96 -8.01 -8.38
N ASP A 143 -16.47 -9.23 -8.21
CA ASP A 143 -17.38 -9.61 -7.13
C ASP A 143 -16.70 -9.78 -5.75
N SER A 144 -15.37 -9.75 -5.69
CA SER A 144 -14.66 -9.84 -4.41
C SER A 144 -15.01 -8.62 -3.56
N PRO A 145 -15.27 -8.80 -2.25
CA PRO A 145 -15.63 -7.70 -1.37
C PRO A 145 -14.51 -6.66 -1.34
N LEU A 146 -14.93 -5.40 -1.31
CA LEU A 146 -14.05 -4.26 -1.08
C LEU A 146 -13.71 -4.18 0.40
N LEU A 147 -12.55 -3.59 0.68
CA LEU A 147 -12.01 -3.48 2.02
C LEU A 147 -12.09 -2.05 2.52
N TYR A 148 -12.33 -1.95 3.82
CA TYR A 148 -12.27 -0.71 4.57
C TYR A 148 -10.83 -0.41 4.98
N ASN A 149 -10.44 0.86 4.85
CA ASN A 149 -9.15 1.35 5.33
C ASN A 149 -9.07 1.17 6.86
N PRO A 150 -8.09 0.39 7.38
CA PRO A 150 -8.06 0.05 8.79
C PRO A 150 -7.75 1.25 9.68
N THR A 151 -6.91 2.19 9.24
CA THR A 151 -6.60 3.41 10.01
C THR A 151 -7.85 4.25 10.22
N LEU A 152 -8.59 4.51 9.14
CA LEU A 152 -9.82 5.30 9.22
C LEU A 152 -10.92 4.58 9.99
N ALA A 153 -11.05 3.27 9.82
CA ALA A 153 -12.03 2.48 10.55
C ALA A 153 -11.78 2.53 12.07
N LEU A 154 -10.52 2.30 12.49
CA LEU A 154 -10.13 2.35 13.90
C LEU A 154 -10.27 3.77 14.47
N TYR A 155 -9.91 4.80 13.72
CA TYR A 155 -10.12 6.20 14.10
C TYR A 155 -11.60 6.49 14.36
N PHE A 156 -12.49 6.05 13.46
CA PHE A 156 -13.92 6.25 13.62
C PHE A 156 -14.46 5.48 14.83
N PHE A 157 -14.09 4.21 15.01
CA PHE A 157 -14.52 3.42 16.16
C PHE A 157 -14.10 4.05 17.47
N GLN A 158 -12.86 4.54 17.57
CA GLN A 158 -12.37 5.20 18.78
C GLN A 158 -13.23 6.42 19.13
N ASN A 159 -13.46 7.32 18.17
CA ASN A 159 -14.29 8.51 18.41
C ASN A 159 -15.74 8.13 18.72
N TYR A 160 -16.29 7.16 18.00
CA TYR A 160 -17.67 6.72 18.18
C TYR A 160 -17.89 6.04 19.53
N GLN A 161 -16.90 5.34 20.06
CA GLN A 161 -16.94 4.72 21.38
C GLN A 161 -16.72 5.73 22.51
N GLU A 162 -15.79 6.67 22.36
CA GLU A 162 -15.46 7.64 23.41
C GLU A 162 -16.54 8.72 23.59
N GLU A 163 -17.09 9.22 22.48
CA GLU A 163 -18.03 10.36 22.48
C GLU A 163 -19.49 9.93 22.23
N CYS A 164 -19.73 8.64 21.93
CA CYS A 164 -21.04 8.13 21.47
C CYS A 164 -21.61 8.95 20.30
N ALA A 165 -20.72 9.51 19.47
CA ALA A 165 -21.01 10.42 18.38
C ALA A 165 -19.95 10.30 17.28
N TYR A 166 -20.29 10.73 16.06
CA TYR A 166 -19.36 10.70 14.94
C TYR A 166 -18.13 11.57 15.21
N PRO A 167 -16.94 11.21 14.67
CA PRO A 167 -15.81 12.12 14.67
C PRO A 167 -16.20 13.42 13.96
N ARG A 168 -15.73 14.55 14.49
CA ARG A 168 -16.01 15.87 13.88
C ARG A 168 -15.36 16.01 12.52
N ASP A 169 -14.14 15.48 12.41
CA ASP A 169 -13.39 15.38 11.16
C ASP A 169 -13.46 13.93 10.69
N ILE A 170 -13.99 13.70 9.50
CA ILE A 170 -14.17 12.32 8.98
C ILE A 170 -12.82 11.68 8.60
N LEU A 171 -11.79 12.48 8.35
CA LEU A 171 -10.48 11.99 7.95
C LEU A 171 -9.49 12.21 9.08
N ASP A 172 -8.75 11.15 9.42
CA ASP A 172 -7.63 11.25 10.36
C ASP A 172 -6.46 12.02 9.72
N ASP A 173 -5.84 12.93 10.48
CA ASP A 173 -4.63 13.65 10.09
C ASP A 173 -3.45 12.70 9.79
N ASN A 174 -3.48 11.46 10.27
CA ASN A 174 -2.53 10.41 9.90
C ASN A 174 -2.54 10.11 8.39
N LEU A 175 -3.62 10.46 7.66
CA LEU A 175 -3.67 10.41 6.19
C LEU A 175 -3.05 11.63 5.49
N ALA A 176 -2.54 12.63 6.22
CA ALA A 176 -1.87 13.79 5.62
C ALA A 176 -0.66 13.38 4.74
N MET A 177 -0.07 12.20 4.98
CA MET A 177 0.96 11.63 4.12
C MET A 177 0.44 11.34 2.70
N ASP A 178 -0.81 10.96 2.53
CA ASP A 178 -1.40 10.67 1.21
C ASP A 178 -1.57 11.94 0.38
N ARG A 179 -1.90 13.07 1.04
CA ARG A 179 -1.90 14.38 0.38
C ARG A 179 -0.52 14.74 -0.14
N ASN A 180 0.53 14.56 0.67
CA ASN A 180 1.91 14.85 0.25
C ASN A 180 2.33 13.97 -0.94
N ARG A 181 1.87 12.71 -0.98
CA ARG A 181 2.10 11.78 -2.10
C ARG A 181 1.39 12.24 -3.39
N ILE A 182 0.13 12.67 -3.30
CA ILE A 182 -0.61 13.23 -4.44
C ILE A 182 0.07 14.50 -4.94
N GLU A 183 0.44 15.42 -4.04
CA GLU A 183 1.15 16.66 -4.41
C GLU A 183 2.50 16.36 -5.08
N TYR A 184 3.24 15.36 -4.59
CA TYR A 184 4.47 14.90 -5.22
C TYR A 184 4.22 14.44 -6.66
N ILE A 185 3.24 13.56 -6.86
CA ILE A 185 2.91 13.00 -8.18
C ILE A 185 2.44 14.09 -9.13
N ALA A 186 1.60 15.01 -8.65
CA ALA A 186 1.11 16.14 -9.43
C ALA A 186 2.24 17.05 -9.94
N ARG A 187 3.39 17.12 -9.25
CA ARG A 187 4.57 17.89 -9.69
C ARG A 187 5.42 17.17 -10.75
N LEU A 188 5.17 15.89 -11.01
CA LEU A 188 5.88 15.13 -12.04
C LEU A 188 5.29 15.44 -13.43
N PRO A 189 6.07 15.27 -14.51
CA PRO A 189 5.54 15.36 -15.88
C PRO A 189 4.31 14.47 -16.04
N HIS A 190 3.24 15.00 -16.65
CA HIS A 190 1.93 14.33 -16.82
C HIS A 190 1.16 14.01 -15.52
N GLY A 191 1.69 14.39 -14.35
CA GLY A 191 1.10 14.09 -13.05
C GLY A 191 -0.21 14.83 -12.77
N GLN A 192 -0.30 16.13 -13.11
CA GLN A 192 -1.55 16.89 -12.93
C GLN A 192 -2.69 16.34 -13.79
N GLU A 193 -2.39 15.98 -15.05
CA GLU A 193 -3.35 15.37 -15.96
C GLU A 193 -3.85 14.03 -15.42
N LEU A 194 -2.93 13.20 -14.91
CA LEU A 194 -3.26 11.94 -14.26
C LEU A 194 -4.19 12.12 -13.05
N VAL A 195 -3.83 13.02 -12.13
CA VAL A 195 -4.64 13.30 -10.94
C VAL A 195 -6.02 13.83 -11.33
N THR A 196 -6.09 14.71 -12.33
CA THR A 196 -7.37 15.24 -12.83
C THR A 196 -8.23 14.13 -13.41
N LYS A 197 -7.64 13.25 -14.23
CA LYS A 197 -8.35 12.12 -14.83
C LYS A 197 -8.85 11.12 -13.79
N ALA A 198 -8.05 10.83 -12.77
CA ALA A 198 -8.45 9.95 -11.67
C ALA A 198 -9.66 10.48 -10.87
N LEU A 199 -9.94 11.78 -10.94
CA LEU A 199 -11.11 12.40 -10.30
C LEU A 199 -12.33 12.50 -11.22
N ASP A 200 -12.21 12.16 -12.51
CA ASP A 200 -13.32 12.20 -13.46
C ASP A 200 -14.02 10.83 -13.54
N PRO A 201 -15.24 10.68 -12.99
CA PRO A 201 -15.96 9.41 -13.03
C PRO A 201 -16.39 9.00 -14.45
N ASN A 202 -16.35 9.90 -15.43
CA ASN A 202 -16.74 9.60 -16.80
C ASN A 202 -15.55 9.12 -17.66
N GLU A 203 -14.32 9.38 -17.24
CA GLU A 203 -13.11 9.01 -17.95
C GLU A 203 -12.18 8.16 -17.08
N PRO A 204 -12.54 6.89 -16.82
CA PRO A 204 -11.77 6.02 -15.94
C PRO A 204 -10.31 5.86 -16.40
N LEU A 205 -9.42 5.72 -15.43
CA LEU A 205 -8.01 5.56 -15.69
C LEU A 205 -7.72 4.11 -16.08
N LEU A 206 -7.37 3.91 -17.35
CA LEU A 206 -7.10 2.59 -17.91
C LEU A 206 -5.60 2.36 -18.10
N ILE A 207 -5.11 1.24 -17.59
CA ILE A 207 -3.73 0.78 -17.79
C ILE A 207 -3.70 -0.68 -18.24
N GLU A 208 -2.71 -1.07 -19.03
CA GLU A 208 -2.60 -2.46 -19.49
C GLU A 208 -2.23 -3.42 -18.34
N GLN A 209 -1.32 -3.01 -17.48
CA GLN A 209 -0.87 -3.77 -16.32
C GLN A 209 -0.20 -2.85 -15.31
N LEU A 210 -0.23 -3.24 -14.04
CA LEU A 210 0.59 -2.58 -13.02
C LEU A 210 2.08 -2.80 -13.31
N ALA A 211 2.86 -1.73 -13.18
CA ALA A 211 4.32 -1.82 -13.21
C ALA A 211 4.80 -2.80 -12.13
N LYS A 212 5.58 -3.81 -12.55
CA LYS A 212 6.08 -4.86 -11.66
C LYS A 212 7.36 -4.46 -10.93
N ARG A 213 8.05 -3.42 -11.43
CA ARG A 213 9.35 -2.98 -10.96
C ARG A 213 9.47 -1.47 -11.17
N PHE A 214 10.02 -0.80 -10.18
CA PHE A 214 10.39 0.60 -10.26
C PHE A 214 11.91 0.68 -10.09
N GLY A 215 12.64 0.58 -11.20
CA GLY A 215 14.07 0.87 -11.18
C GLY A 215 14.26 2.37 -10.92
N VAL A 216 15.24 2.75 -10.10
CA VAL A 216 15.45 4.18 -9.85
C VAL A 216 15.92 4.91 -11.10
N GLN A 217 16.67 4.26 -11.98
CA GLN A 217 16.94 4.82 -13.31
C GLN A 217 15.67 5.08 -14.10
N ASP A 218 14.67 4.19 -14.07
CA ASP A 218 13.38 4.41 -14.73
C ASP A 218 12.61 5.56 -14.06
N MET A 219 12.64 5.65 -12.73
CA MET A 219 12.07 6.78 -11.98
C MET A 219 12.73 8.13 -12.33
N LEU A 220 14.01 8.10 -12.72
CA LEU A 220 14.82 9.29 -13.01
C LEU A 220 14.88 9.67 -14.50
N THR A 221 14.77 8.70 -15.41
CA THR A 221 15.06 8.89 -16.85
C THR A 221 13.95 8.45 -17.78
N ALA A 222 13.09 7.50 -17.39
CA ALA A 222 12.00 7.09 -18.25
C ALA A 222 11.02 8.25 -18.36
N THR A 223 10.53 8.48 -19.58
CA THR A 223 9.26 9.18 -19.79
C THR A 223 8.25 8.49 -18.88
N ARG A 224 7.92 9.16 -17.77
CA ARG A 224 6.98 8.70 -16.75
C ARG A 224 5.61 8.66 -17.41
N ASP A 225 5.39 7.60 -18.17
CA ASP A 225 4.14 7.41 -18.86
C ASP A 225 3.02 7.28 -17.84
N GLN A 226 1.81 7.51 -18.31
CA GLN A 226 0.64 7.54 -17.45
C GLN A 226 0.47 6.24 -16.67
N SER A 227 0.80 5.10 -17.30
CA SER A 227 0.75 3.76 -16.70
C SER A 227 1.70 3.59 -15.52
N PHE A 228 2.92 4.12 -15.62
CA PHE A 228 3.91 4.10 -14.57
C PHE A 228 3.46 4.91 -13.34
N LEU A 229 3.02 6.15 -13.57
CA LEU A 229 2.56 7.02 -12.49
C LEU A 229 1.27 6.49 -11.85
N ALA A 230 0.36 5.95 -12.64
CA ALA A 230 -0.85 5.28 -12.15
C ALA A 230 -0.52 4.06 -11.28
N SER A 231 0.45 3.24 -11.72
CA SER A 231 0.93 2.11 -10.93
C SER A 231 1.56 2.57 -9.61
N LEU A 232 2.34 3.66 -9.63
CA LEU A 232 2.92 4.23 -8.42
C LEU A 232 1.83 4.72 -7.46
N MET A 233 0.80 5.41 -7.96
CA MET A 233 -0.36 5.83 -7.16
C MET A 233 -1.10 4.64 -6.55
N TYR A 234 -1.24 3.53 -7.28
CA TYR A 234 -1.81 2.29 -6.76
C TYR A 234 -0.99 1.73 -5.59
N TYR A 235 0.33 1.60 -5.75
CA TYR A 235 1.20 1.08 -4.69
C TYR A 235 1.22 2.00 -3.46
N LEU A 236 1.17 3.32 -3.68
CA LEU A 236 1.08 4.32 -2.61
C LEU A 236 -0.28 4.36 -1.90
N GLY A 237 -1.25 3.54 -2.31
CA GLY A 237 -2.59 3.47 -1.70
C GLY A 237 -3.52 4.63 -2.09
N VAL A 238 -3.11 5.46 -3.07
CA VAL A 238 -3.91 6.60 -3.57
C VAL A 238 -4.98 6.14 -4.56
N LEU A 239 -4.64 5.15 -5.40
CA LEU A 239 -5.56 4.50 -6.33
C LEU A 239 -5.75 3.04 -5.95
N THR A 240 -6.81 2.43 -6.46
CA THR A 240 -7.10 1.02 -6.24
C THR A 240 -7.66 0.40 -7.52
N ILE A 241 -7.72 -0.93 -7.62
CA ILE A 241 -8.30 -1.56 -8.81
C ILE A 241 -9.82 -1.51 -8.70
N ALA A 242 -10.46 -0.74 -9.57
CA ALA A 242 -11.92 -0.68 -9.67
C ALA A 242 -12.46 -1.87 -10.48
N ASP A 243 -11.81 -2.21 -11.60
CA ASP A 243 -12.18 -3.32 -12.48
C ASP A 243 -10.92 -4.05 -12.96
N SER A 244 -10.95 -5.38 -12.83
CA SER A 244 -9.85 -6.29 -13.19
C SER A 244 -9.78 -6.67 -14.67
N GLY A 245 -10.64 -6.13 -15.54
CA GLY A 245 -10.48 -6.27 -16.98
C GLY A 245 -11.63 -5.69 -17.82
N ASP A 246 -11.34 -4.65 -18.60
CA ASP A 246 -12.23 -4.25 -19.69
C ASP A 246 -12.25 -5.28 -20.83
N ALA A 247 -13.04 -5.07 -21.89
CA ALA A 247 -13.12 -5.97 -23.03
C ALA A 247 -11.76 -6.24 -23.74
N MET A 248 -10.72 -5.45 -23.44
CA MET A 248 -9.35 -5.57 -23.96
C MET A 248 -8.37 -6.09 -22.90
N GLY A 249 -8.83 -6.45 -21.71
CA GLY A 249 -8.01 -6.95 -20.60
C GLY A 249 -7.22 -5.87 -19.86
N ARG A 250 -7.59 -4.59 -20.01
CA ARG A 250 -6.97 -3.47 -19.29
C ARG A 250 -7.59 -3.33 -17.91
N LEU A 251 -6.78 -2.89 -16.95
CA LEU A 251 -7.20 -2.59 -15.60
C LEU A 251 -7.82 -1.19 -15.55
N THR A 252 -8.91 -1.07 -14.80
CA THR A 252 -9.45 0.24 -14.40
C THR A 252 -8.98 0.54 -12.99
N LEU A 253 -8.40 1.72 -12.81
CA LEU A 253 -7.96 2.28 -11.54
C LEU A 253 -8.83 3.46 -11.09
#